data_AF-A0A914CNE4-F1
#
_entry.id   AF-A0A914CNE4-F1
#
_cell.length_a   1.000
_cell.length_b   1.000
_cell.length_c   1.000
_cell.angle_alpha   90.00
_cell.angle_beta   90.00
_cell.angle_gamma   90.00
#
_symmetry.space_group_name_H-M   'P 1'
#
loop_
_entity.id
_entity.type
_entity.pdbx_description
1 polymer ?
#
loop_
_entity_poly.entity_id
_entity_poly.type
_entity_poly.pdbx_seq_one_letter_code
_entity_poly.pdbx_strand_id
1 'polypeptide(L)'
;MEEIVDSEENVELVKKIAALANFSKMDTILKQNDDLIANLLKIQKSKLYEMHKYKQIMNMPAKNVHAYLKKEFEKPTKVLSKEEEFQEIVERERAKVKNEAAKVIQRNLRRFVLKRKHKRVYQNWTQIDMKEKAELIEKISERLANQKVMPRTDLQVIKTKLAQHKSHLKKEAELYVKREQLLESIKKNIEFFEERLEEERILYADLNFNDE
;
A
#
# COMPACT_ATOMS: atom_id res chain seq x y z
N MET A 1 -35.18 52.88 19.41
CA MET A 1 -34.66 51.55 19.77
C MET A 1 -34.85 50.68 18.56
N GLU A 2 -33.83 50.57 17.72
CA GLU A 2 -33.66 49.52 16.70
C GLU A 2 -32.26 49.71 16.10
N GLU A 3 -31.68 48.64 15.55
CA GLU A 3 -30.39 48.55 14.82
C GLU A 3 -29.10 48.32 15.63
N ILE A 4 -28.87 47.11 16.16
CA ILE A 4 -27.50 46.49 16.20
C ILE A 4 -27.56 44.94 16.09
N VAL A 5 -28.60 44.32 15.52
CA VAL A 5 -28.66 42.83 15.40
C VAL A 5 -28.17 42.33 14.04
N ASP A 6 -28.01 43.20 13.05
CA ASP A 6 -27.74 42.80 11.66
C ASP A 6 -26.26 42.61 11.29
N SER A 7 -25.28 42.74 12.20
CA SER A 7 -23.86 42.74 11.82
C SER A 7 -23.19 41.37 11.88
N GLU A 8 -23.46 40.55 12.90
CA GLU A 8 -22.79 39.26 13.09
C GLU A 8 -23.34 38.17 12.16
N GLU A 9 -24.67 38.09 12.00
CA GLU A 9 -25.31 37.15 11.07
C GLU A 9 -24.92 37.44 9.62
N ASN A 10 -24.81 38.72 9.23
CA ASN A 10 -24.34 39.10 7.90
C ASN A 10 -22.87 38.72 7.65
N VAL A 11 -22.00 38.84 8.65
CA VAL A 11 -20.59 38.41 8.53
C VAL A 11 -20.49 36.89 8.36
N GLU A 12 -21.35 36.12 9.04
CA GLU A 12 -21.37 34.66 8.90
C GLU A 12 -21.96 34.23 7.54
N LEU A 13 -23.00 34.91 7.05
CA LEU A 13 -23.55 34.69 5.72
C LEU A 13 -22.54 35.01 4.61
N VAL A 14 -21.79 36.11 4.72
CA VAL A 14 -20.73 36.46 3.78
C VAL A 14 -19.62 35.40 3.76
N LYS A 15 -19.23 34.85 4.91
CA LYS A 15 -18.27 33.74 4.99
C LYS A 15 -18.81 32.46 4.35
N LYS A 16 -20.09 32.12 4.57
CA LYS A 16 -20.76 30.97 3.93
C LYS A 16 -20.84 31.12 2.42
N ILE A 17 -21.18 32.31 1.92
CA ILE A 17 -21.22 32.63 0.48
C ILE A 17 -19.82 32.53 -0.15
N ALA A 18 -18.79 33.05 0.53
CA ALA A 18 -17.41 32.93 0.06
C ALA A 18 -16.93 31.46 0.02
N ALA A 19 -17.30 30.65 1.03
CA ALA A 19 -17.02 29.22 1.04
C ALA A 19 -17.71 28.50 -0.12
N LEU A 20 -19.01 28.76 -0.36
CA LEU A 20 -19.77 28.19 -1.48
C LEU A 20 -19.19 28.59 -2.85
N ALA A 21 -18.73 29.83 -3.01
CA ALA A 21 -18.04 30.28 -4.20
C ALA A 21 -16.70 29.55 -4.43
N ASN A 22 -15.97 29.23 -3.34
CA ASN A 22 -14.75 28.43 -3.42
C ASN A 22 -15.03 26.97 -3.77
N PHE A 23 -16.10 26.37 -3.24
CA PHE A 23 -16.55 25.03 -3.64
C PHE A 23 -16.93 24.98 -5.12
N SER A 24 -17.70 25.96 -5.61
CA SER A 24 -18.06 26.06 -7.03
C SER A 24 -16.83 26.18 -7.94
N LYS A 25 -15.83 26.99 -7.56
CA LYS A 25 -14.55 27.07 -8.28
C LYS A 25 -13.81 25.73 -8.27
N MET A 26 -13.78 25.04 -7.13
CA MET A 26 -13.13 23.74 -7.00
C MET A 26 -13.80 22.68 -7.90
N ASP A 27 -15.12 22.66 -7.98
CA ASP A 27 -15.87 21.77 -8.87
C ASP A 27 -15.57 22.05 -10.35
N THR A 28 -15.42 23.32 -10.73
CA THR A 28 -15.02 23.67 -12.11
C THR A 28 -13.61 23.18 -12.43
N ILE A 29 -12.67 23.27 -11.48
CA ILE A 29 -11.30 22.76 -11.64
C ILE A 29 -11.30 21.24 -11.76
N LEU A 30 -12.11 20.53 -10.96
CA LEU A 30 -12.23 19.09 -11.04
C LEU A 30 -12.78 18.65 -12.40
N LYS A 31 -13.84 19.30 -12.91
CA LYS A 31 -14.37 19.03 -14.24
C LYS A 31 -13.34 19.29 -15.35
N GLN A 32 -12.58 20.38 -15.26
CA GLN A 32 -11.49 20.66 -16.19
C GLN A 32 -10.40 19.59 -16.13
N ASN A 33 -10.07 19.08 -14.94
CA ASN A 33 -9.11 17.99 -14.79
C ASN A 33 -9.63 16.68 -15.40
N ASP A 34 -10.91 16.36 -15.22
CA ASP A 34 -11.53 15.18 -15.82
C ASP A 34 -11.53 15.27 -17.36
N ASP A 35 -11.83 16.45 -17.92
CA ASP A 35 -11.75 16.72 -19.35
C ASP A 35 -10.31 16.57 -19.88
N LEU A 36 -9.31 17.07 -19.12
CA LEU A 36 -7.90 16.91 -19.46
C LEU A 36 -7.49 15.43 -19.42
N ILE A 37 -7.92 14.66 -18.42
CA ILE A 37 -7.66 13.22 -18.33
C ILE A 37 -8.30 12.49 -19.51
N ALA A 38 -9.55 12.81 -19.85
CA ALA A 38 -10.24 12.22 -21.00
C ALA A 38 -9.52 12.53 -22.31
N ASN A 39 -9.03 13.76 -22.48
CA ASN A 39 -8.25 14.17 -23.65
C ASN A 39 -6.89 13.46 -23.71
N LEU A 40 -6.20 13.32 -22.58
CA LEU A 40 -4.95 12.55 -22.51
C LEU A 40 -5.17 11.08 -22.89
N LEU A 41 -6.25 10.46 -22.41
CA LEU A 41 -6.60 9.10 -22.79
C LEU A 41 -6.90 8.96 -24.29
N LYS A 42 -7.58 9.94 -24.90
CA LYS A 42 -7.80 9.97 -26.36
C LYS A 42 -6.48 10.06 -27.13
N ILE A 43 -5.58 10.95 -26.72
CA ILE A 43 -4.26 11.12 -27.34
C ILE A 43 -3.45 9.83 -27.24
N GLN A 44 -3.44 9.21 -26.06
CA GLN A 44 -2.77 7.92 -25.86
C GLN A 44 -3.33 6.86 -26.81
N LYS A 45 -4.65 6.69 -26.86
CA LYS A 45 -5.31 5.74 -27.78
C LYS A 45 -4.92 5.99 -29.25
N SER A 46 -4.90 7.26 -29.68
CA SER A 46 -4.50 7.64 -31.05
C SER A 46 -3.05 7.28 -31.34
N LYS A 47 -2.12 7.64 -30.44
CA LYS A 47 -0.69 7.35 -30.59
C LYS A 47 -0.43 5.85 -30.73
N LEU A 48 -1.17 5.04 -29.99
CA LEU A 48 -1.02 3.58 -30.00
C LEU A 48 -1.57 2.94 -31.26
N TYR A 49 -2.71 3.44 -31.75
CA TYR A 49 -3.26 3.03 -33.04
C TYR A 49 -2.23 3.26 -34.16
N GLU A 50 -1.57 4.42 -34.16
CA GLU A 50 -0.48 4.71 -35.10
C GLU A 50 0.71 3.76 -34.92
N MET A 51 1.19 3.56 -33.68
CA MET A 51 2.28 2.62 -33.41
C MET A 51 1.97 1.19 -33.88
N HIS A 52 0.74 0.72 -33.67
CA HIS A 52 0.29 -0.58 -34.16
C HIS A 52 0.26 -0.64 -35.69
N LYS A 53 -0.30 0.40 -36.33
CA LYS A 53 -0.32 0.53 -37.79
C LYS A 53 1.10 0.46 -38.37
N TYR A 54 2.06 1.16 -37.76
CA TYR A 54 3.47 1.08 -38.17
C TYR A 54 4.08 -0.30 -37.96
N LYS A 55 3.86 -0.93 -36.80
CA LYS A 55 4.36 -2.27 -36.51
C LYS A 55 3.81 -3.31 -37.49
N GLN A 56 2.54 -3.20 -37.85
CA GLN A 56 1.90 -4.09 -38.82
C GLN A 56 2.45 -3.90 -40.23
N ILE A 57 2.70 -2.65 -40.64
CA ILE A 57 3.37 -2.34 -41.92
C ILE A 57 4.79 -2.89 -41.94
N MET A 58 5.56 -2.77 -40.84
CA MET A 58 6.93 -3.30 -40.77
C MET A 58 6.98 -4.83 -40.91
N ASN A 59 5.99 -5.54 -40.37
CA ASN A 59 5.97 -7.00 -40.37
C ASN A 59 5.30 -7.61 -41.60
N MET A 60 4.74 -6.81 -42.51
CA MET A 60 4.04 -7.32 -43.69
C MET A 60 4.89 -7.24 -44.96
N PRO A 61 4.68 -8.15 -45.94
CA PRO A 61 5.35 -8.06 -47.24
C PRO A 61 5.02 -6.75 -47.96
N ALA A 62 6.01 -6.09 -48.55
CA ALA A 62 5.86 -4.77 -49.21
C ALA A 62 4.71 -4.71 -50.22
N LYS A 63 4.48 -5.78 -50.98
CA LYS A 63 3.38 -5.92 -51.95
C LYS A 63 1.98 -5.77 -51.34
N ASN A 64 1.82 -6.05 -50.04
CA ASN A 64 0.53 -6.03 -49.35
C ASN A 64 0.29 -4.70 -48.59
N VAL A 65 1.32 -3.85 -48.45
CA VAL A 65 1.24 -2.59 -47.70
C VAL A 65 0.22 -1.63 -48.29
N HIS A 66 0.20 -1.48 -49.62
CA HIS A 66 -0.71 -0.55 -50.29
C HIS A 66 -2.18 -0.95 -50.12
N ALA A 67 -2.48 -2.25 -50.25
CA ALA A 67 -3.82 -2.78 -50.02
C ALA A 67 -4.28 -2.60 -48.56
N TYR A 68 -3.36 -2.81 -47.61
CA TYR A 68 -3.63 -2.58 -46.18
C TYR A 68 -3.89 -1.10 -45.87
N LEU A 69 -3.06 -0.18 -46.37
CA LEU A 69 -3.26 1.26 -46.16
C LEU A 69 -4.58 1.76 -46.73
N LYS A 70 -4.97 1.27 -47.92
CA LYS A 70 -6.26 1.60 -48.53
C LYS A 70 -7.43 1.09 -47.70
N LYS A 71 -7.34 -0.14 -47.19
CA LYS A 71 -8.35 -0.73 -46.29
C LYS A 71 -8.47 0.05 -44.97
N GLU A 72 -7.35 0.43 -44.36
CA GLU A 72 -7.34 1.24 -43.12
C GLU A 72 -7.87 2.67 -43.32
N PHE A 73 -7.78 3.22 -44.54
CA PHE A 73 -8.36 4.51 -44.87
C PHE A 73 -9.89 4.43 -45.04
N GLU A 74 -10.37 3.38 -45.72
CA GLU A 74 -11.79 3.16 -45.97
C GLU A 74 -12.56 2.70 -44.72
N LYS A 75 -11.95 1.82 -43.92
CA LYS A 75 -12.50 1.32 -42.65
C LYS A 75 -11.35 1.13 -41.66
N PRO A 76 -11.06 2.13 -40.81
CA PRO A 76 -10.03 1.99 -39.79
C PRO A 76 -10.37 0.78 -38.92
N THR A 77 -9.40 -0.12 -38.75
CA THR A 77 -9.63 -1.33 -37.95
C THR A 77 -10.03 -0.89 -36.56
N LYS A 78 -11.28 -1.21 -36.17
CA LYS A 78 -11.79 -0.94 -34.82
C LYS A 78 -10.81 -1.62 -33.86
N VAL A 79 -10.13 -0.82 -33.05
CA VAL A 79 -9.14 -1.22 -32.04
C VAL A 79 -9.71 -2.23 -31.01
N LEU A 80 -11.03 -2.45 -31.04
CA LEU A 80 -11.81 -3.29 -30.13
C LEU A 80 -11.36 -4.76 -30.04
N SER A 81 -10.77 -5.35 -31.08
CA SER A 81 -10.38 -6.77 -31.02
C SER A 81 -9.08 -7.05 -30.23
N LYS A 82 -8.40 -6.01 -29.72
CA LYS A 82 -7.15 -6.15 -28.94
C LYS A 82 -7.06 -5.16 -27.77
N GLU A 83 -8.20 -4.71 -27.24
CA GLU A 83 -8.22 -3.92 -26.01
C GLU A 83 -7.56 -4.69 -24.84
N GLU A 84 -7.65 -6.02 -24.83
CA GLU A 84 -6.98 -6.89 -23.85
C GLU A 84 -5.45 -6.85 -23.97
N GLU A 85 -4.89 -7.00 -25.18
CA GLU A 85 -3.43 -6.87 -25.39
C GLU A 85 -2.92 -5.47 -25.01
N PHE A 86 -3.76 -4.45 -25.21
CA PHE A 86 -3.44 -3.08 -24.83
C PHE A 86 -3.51 -2.86 -23.32
N GLN A 87 -4.57 -3.35 -22.67
CA GLN A 87 -4.68 -3.33 -21.21
C GLN A 87 -3.48 -4.04 -20.59
N GLU A 88 -3.05 -5.16 -21.16
CA GLU A 88 -1.86 -5.87 -20.69
C GLU A 88 -0.57 -5.03 -20.84
N ILE A 89 -0.39 -4.31 -21.95
CA ILE A 89 0.77 -3.42 -22.14
C ILE A 89 0.75 -2.27 -21.13
N VAL A 90 -0.41 -1.62 -20.93
CA VAL A 90 -0.58 -0.53 -19.98
C VAL A 90 -0.37 -1.00 -18.55
N GLU A 91 -0.92 -2.15 -18.19
CA GLU A 91 -0.73 -2.77 -16.88
C GLU A 91 0.73 -3.12 -16.65
N ARG A 92 1.42 -3.64 -17.68
CA ARG A 92 2.86 -3.93 -17.60
C ARG A 92 3.67 -2.66 -17.41
N GLU A 93 3.36 -1.56 -18.09
CA GLU A 93 4.03 -0.28 -17.87
C GLU A 93 3.72 0.31 -16.48
N ARG A 94 2.46 0.28 -16.05
CA ARG A 94 2.07 0.69 -14.70
C ARG A 94 2.78 -0.15 -13.63
N ALA A 95 2.91 -1.45 -13.84
CA ALA A 95 3.64 -2.35 -12.95
C ALA A 95 5.14 -2.02 -12.90
N LYS A 96 5.76 -1.69 -14.05
CA LYS A 96 7.16 -1.21 -14.08
C LYS A 96 7.34 0.05 -13.25
N VAL A 97 6.49 1.06 -13.45
CA VAL A 97 6.54 2.32 -12.69
C VAL A 97 6.34 2.07 -11.19
N LYS A 98 5.35 1.24 -10.81
CA LYS A 98 5.12 0.84 -9.40
C LYS A 98 6.35 0.13 -8.81
N ASN A 99 6.95 -0.79 -9.55
CA ASN A 99 8.13 -1.53 -9.11
C ASN A 99 9.36 -0.63 -8.97
N GLU A 100 9.55 0.33 -9.87
CA GLU A 100 10.62 1.32 -9.75
C GLU A 100 10.42 2.23 -8.53
N ALA A 101 9.21 2.73 -8.32
CA ALA A 101 8.86 3.49 -7.13
C ALA A 101 9.11 2.67 -5.85
N ALA A 102 8.69 1.40 -5.83
CA ALA A 102 8.93 0.49 -4.71
C ALA A 102 10.43 0.28 -4.45
N LYS A 103 11.25 0.10 -5.50
CA LYS A 103 12.72 0.00 -5.36
C LYS A 103 13.33 1.26 -4.74
N VAL A 104 12.86 2.44 -5.14
CA VAL A 104 13.31 3.72 -4.57
C VAL A 104 12.96 3.82 -3.09
N ILE A 105 11.71 3.51 -2.74
CA ILE A 105 11.23 3.50 -1.35
C ILE A 105 12.05 2.52 -0.51
N GLN A 106 12.22 1.28 -0.98
CA GLN A 106 13.00 0.25 -0.31
C GLN A 106 14.46 0.68 -0.11
N ARG A 107 15.09 1.29 -1.12
CA ARG A 107 16.45 1.82 -1.01
C ARG A 107 16.55 2.88 0.08
N ASN A 108 15.59 3.80 0.14
CA ASN A 108 15.57 4.86 1.15
C ASN A 108 15.34 4.31 2.56
N LEU A 109 14.40 3.37 2.72
CA LEU A 109 14.16 2.69 4.00
C LEU A 109 15.40 1.93 4.48
N ARG A 110 16.07 1.19 3.58
CA ARG A 110 17.33 0.49 3.90
C ARG A 110 18.41 1.46 4.36
N ARG A 111 18.59 2.59 3.66
CA ARG A 111 19.54 3.65 4.07
C ARG A 111 19.19 4.23 5.44
N PHE A 112 17.92 4.49 5.70
CA PHE A 112 17.47 5.01 6.99
C PHE A 112 17.75 4.03 8.13
N VAL A 113 17.41 2.76 7.96
CA VAL A 113 17.70 1.69 8.94
C VAL A 113 19.20 1.58 9.19
N LEU A 114 20.01 1.61 8.13
CA LEU A 114 21.47 1.56 8.25
C LEU A 114 21.99 2.77 9.06
N LYS A 115 21.53 3.99 8.74
CA LYS A 115 21.89 5.20 9.47
C LYS A 115 21.51 5.11 10.95
N ARG A 116 20.33 4.57 11.27
CA ARG A 116 19.88 4.35 12.65
C ARG A 116 20.75 3.32 13.38
N LYS A 117 21.15 2.25 12.70
CA LYS A 117 22.07 1.24 13.25
C LYS A 117 23.43 1.86 13.55
N HIS A 118 24.02 2.61 12.62
CA HIS A 118 25.28 3.31 12.84
C HIS A 118 25.20 4.30 14.01
N LYS A 119 24.11 5.08 14.09
CA LYS A 119 23.90 6.01 15.21
C LYS A 119 23.87 5.27 16.55
N ARG A 120 23.15 4.15 16.64
CA ARG A 120 23.10 3.33 17.86
C ARG A 120 24.47 2.75 18.22
N VAL A 121 25.20 2.20 17.24
CA VAL A 121 26.55 1.67 17.47
C VAL A 121 27.48 2.78 17.93
N TYR A 122 27.45 3.95 17.29
CA TYR A 122 28.24 5.10 17.67
C TYR A 122 27.93 5.57 19.08
N GLN A 123 26.65 5.72 19.44
CA GLN A 123 26.22 6.07 20.79
C GLN A 123 26.73 5.08 21.84
N ASN A 124 26.59 3.78 21.58
CA ASN A 124 27.10 2.73 22.46
C ASN A 124 28.63 2.78 22.56
N TRP A 125 29.33 3.07 21.45
CA TRP A 125 30.78 3.24 21.44
C TRP A 125 31.22 4.47 22.23
N THR A 126 30.49 5.58 22.18
CA THR A 126 30.81 6.79 22.93
C THR A 126 30.46 6.69 24.42
N GLN A 127 29.57 5.77 24.81
CA GLN A 127 29.18 5.57 26.20
C GLN A 127 30.25 4.85 27.04
N ILE A 128 31.09 4.03 26.43
CA ILE A 128 32.13 3.28 27.14
C ILE A 128 33.41 4.13 27.18
N ASP A 129 33.99 4.29 28.36
CA ASP A 129 35.23 5.04 28.54
C ASP A 129 36.41 4.35 27.83
N MET A 130 37.42 5.12 27.43
CA MET A 130 38.59 4.60 26.70
C MET A 130 39.37 3.56 27.49
N LYS A 131 39.41 3.69 28.82
CA LYS A 131 40.06 2.70 29.71
C LYS A 131 39.32 1.36 29.72
N GLU A 132 38.00 1.39 29.93
CA GLU A 132 37.16 0.18 29.87
C GLU A 132 37.23 -0.52 28.50
N LYS A 133 37.33 0.24 27.40
CA LYS A 133 37.54 -0.32 26.07
C LYS A 133 38.87 -1.07 25.95
N ALA A 134 39.95 -0.49 26.47
CA ALA A 134 41.27 -1.13 26.44
C ALA A 134 41.25 -2.45 27.22
N GLU A 135 40.64 -2.47 28.41
CA GLU A 135 40.48 -3.69 29.21
C GLU A 135 39.61 -4.75 28.52
N LEU A 136 38.53 -4.34 27.83
CA LEU A 136 37.70 -5.27 27.06
C LEU A 136 38.45 -5.84 25.86
N ILE A 137 39.25 -5.02 25.18
CA ILE A 137 40.12 -5.46 24.07
C ILE A 137 41.16 -6.45 24.59
N GLU A 138 41.76 -6.18 25.75
CA GLU A 138 42.71 -7.07 26.41
C GLU A 138 42.05 -8.40 26.82
N LYS A 139 40.87 -8.37 27.45
CA LYS A 139 40.10 -9.60 27.75
C LYS A 139 39.73 -10.38 26.48
N ILE A 140 39.45 -9.70 25.37
CA ILE A 140 39.16 -10.34 24.08
C ILE A 140 40.45 -10.90 23.46
N SER A 141 41.56 -10.17 23.52
CA SER A 141 42.85 -10.62 22.98
C SER A 141 43.42 -11.77 23.79
N GLU A 142 43.30 -11.75 25.11
CA GLU A 142 43.58 -12.89 25.99
C GLU A 142 42.69 -14.07 25.66
N ARG A 143 41.38 -13.87 25.43
CA ARG A 143 40.50 -14.95 24.98
C ARG A 143 40.90 -15.51 23.62
N LEU A 144 41.33 -14.67 22.68
CA LEU A 144 41.77 -15.09 21.35
C LEU A 144 43.14 -15.78 21.39
N ALA A 145 44.05 -15.29 22.22
CA ALA A 145 45.39 -15.85 22.44
C ALA A 145 45.32 -17.16 23.23
N ASN A 146 44.43 -17.24 24.22
CA ASN A 146 44.15 -18.46 24.97
C ASN A 146 43.22 -19.43 24.22
N GLN A 147 42.56 -18.99 23.14
CA GLN A 147 41.86 -19.88 22.22
C GLN A 147 42.85 -20.52 21.25
N LYS A 148 43.27 -21.75 21.58
CA LYS A 148 43.24 -22.84 20.59
C LYS A 148 41.88 -22.73 19.89
N VAL A 149 41.86 -22.33 18.62
CA VAL A 149 40.75 -22.40 17.63
C VAL A 149 39.37 -22.52 18.28
N MET A 150 38.50 -21.48 18.21
CA MET A 150 37.10 -21.57 18.62
C MET A 150 36.59 -23.00 18.40
N PRO A 151 36.29 -23.77 19.47
CA PRO A 151 35.80 -25.12 19.25
C PRO A 151 34.56 -24.92 18.39
N ARG A 152 34.53 -25.61 17.23
CA ARG A 152 33.27 -25.85 16.50
C ARG A 152 32.22 -26.03 17.58
N THR A 153 31.24 -25.13 17.63
CA THR A 153 30.30 -25.06 18.74
C THR A 153 29.85 -26.48 18.99
N ASP A 154 30.11 -27.00 20.19
CA ASP A 154 29.91 -28.43 20.46
C ASP A 154 28.53 -28.81 19.92
N LEU A 155 28.47 -29.87 19.14
CA LEU A 155 27.25 -30.34 18.49
C LEU A 155 26.10 -30.42 19.51
N GLN A 156 26.41 -30.70 20.79
CA GLN A 156 25.44 -30.69 21.88
C GLN A 156 24.86 -29.30 22.20
N VAL A 157 25.67 -28.25 22.17
CA VAL A 157 25.21 -26.86 22.35
C VAL A 157 24.31 -26.43 21.19
N ILE A 158 24.63 -26.85 19.96
CA ILE A 158 23.78 -26.57 18.80
C ILE A 158 22.44 -27.32 18.95
N LYS A 159 22.48 -28.62 19.30
CA LYS A 159 21.28 -29.44 19.50
C LYS A 159 20.36 -28.89 20.58
N THR A 160 20.91 -28.46 21.71
CA THR A 160 20.14 -27.89 22.83
C THR A 160 19.45 -26.59 22.45
N LYS A 161 20.15 -25.66 21.77
CA LYS A 161 19.53 -24.42 21.26
C LYS A 161 18.43 -24.71 20.24
N LEU A 162 18.63 -25.69 19.36
CA LEU A 162 17.64 -26.07 18.35
C LEU A 162 16.40 -26.71 19.00
N ALA A 163 16.58 -27.51 20.06
CA ALA A 163 15.49 -28.06 20.86
C ALA A 163 14.70 -26.96 21.59
N GLN A 164 15.38 -25.98 22.19
CA GLN A 164 14.75 -24.81 22.82
C GLN A 164 13.95 -23.99 21.81
N HIS A 165 14.49 -23.76 20.62
CA HIS A 165 13.78 -23.04 19.57
C HIS A 165 12.52 -23.79 19.11
N LYS A 166 12.62 -25.13 18.93
CA LYS A 166 11.46 -25.96 18.58
C LYS A 166 10.39 -25.97 19.67
N SER A 167 10.76 -25.98 20.95
CA SER A 167 9.79 -25.94 22.04
C SER A 167 9.10 -24.60 22.15
N HIS A 168 9.80 -23.49 21.88
CA HIS A 168 9.20 -22.16 21.80
C HIS A 168 8.16 -22.07 20.69
N LEU A 169 8.50 -22.50 19.48
CA LEU A 169 7.57 -22.51 18.35
C LEU A 169 6.31 -23.34 18.62
N LYS A 170 6.44 -24.49 19.28
CA LYS A 170 5.27 -25.30 19.68
C LYS A 170 4.36 -24.54 20.64
N LYS A 171 4.94 -23.88 21.67
CA LYS A 171 4.17 -23.07 22.61
C LYS A 171 3.46 -21.91 21.91
N GLU A 172 4.12 -21.24 20.97
CA GLU A 172 3.50 -20.16 20.20
C GLU A 172 2.35 -20.68 19.32
N ALA A 173 2.52 -21.83 18.68
CA ALA A 173 1.46 -22.47 17.90
C ALA A 173 0.25 -22.87 18.78
N GLU A 174 0.49 -23.44 19.97
CA GLU A 174 -0.57 -23.77 20.92
C GLU A 174 -1.31 -22.52 21.42
N LEU A 175 -0.58 -21.43 21.72
CA LEU A 175 -1.19 -20.16 22.09
C LEU A 175 -2.01 -19.55 20.96
N TYR A 176 -1.55 -19.67 19.71
CA TYR A 176 -2.29 -19.22 18.54
C TYR A 176 -3.61 -20.00 18.38
N VAL A 177 -3.59 -21.32 18.50
CA VAL A 177 -4.80 -22.16 18.44
C VAL A 177 -5.80 -21.77 19.53
N LYS A 178 -5.33 -21.53 20.76
CA LYS A 178 -6.21 -21.05 21.85
C LYS A 178 -6.85 -19.69 21.55
N ARG A 179 -6.10 -18.77 20.92
CA ARG A 179 -6.63 -17.46 20.52
C ARG A 179 -7.69 -17.58 19.44
N GLU A 180 -7.47 -18.45 18.45
CA GLU A 180 -8.47 -18.73 17.40
C GLU A 180 -9.77 -19.28 18.00
N GLN A 181 -9.67 -20.26 18.89
CA GLN A 181 -10.84 -20.82 19.58
C GLN A 181 -11.61 -19.76 20.40
N LEU A 182 -10.88 -18.88 21.10
CA LEU A 182 -11.49 -17.76 21.83
C LEU A 182 -12.21 -16.80 20.88
N LEU A 183 -11.57 -16.41 19.77
CA LEU A 183 -12.18 -15.54 18.77
C LEU A 183 -13.45 -16.16 18.19
N GLU A 184 -13.43 -17.45 17.90
CA GLU A 184 -14.61 -18.16 17.40
C GLU A 184 -15.75 -18.19 18.44
N SER A 185 -15.43 -18.37 19.73
CA SER A 185 -16.44 -18.30 20.81
C SER A 185 -17.02 -16.89 20.96
N ILE A 186 -16.19 -15.85 20.84
CA ILE A 186 -16.64 -14.46 20.92
C ILE A 186 -17.54 -14.14 19.73
N LYS A 187 -17.19 -14.59 18.51
CA LYS A 187 -18.05 -14.40 17.33
C LYS A 187 -19.42 -15.02 17.52
N LYS A 188 -19.49 -16.28 17.97
CA LYS A 188 -20.77 -16.96 18.25
C LYS A 188 -21.60 -16.22 19.31
N ASN A 189 -20.95 -15.67 20.34
CA ASN A 189 -21.66 -14.87 21.34
C ASN A 189 -22.19 -13.56 20.77
N ILE A 190 -21.41 -12.88 19.91
CA ILE A 190 -21.86 -11.65 19.23
C ILE A 190 -23.06 -11.95 18.34
N GLU A 191 -22.98 -13.00 17.51
CA GLU A 191 -24.09 -13.44 16.65
C GLU A 191 -25.35 -13.72 17.48
N PHE A 192 -25.22 -14.43 18.60
CA PHE A 192 -26.34 -14.68 19.52
C PHE A 192 -26.95 -13.39 20.10
N PHE A 193 -26.11 -12.40 20.47
CA PHE A 193 -26.61 -11.12 20.99
C PHE A 193 -27.27 -10.27 19.89
N GLU A 194 -26.76 -10.33 18.65
CA GLU A 194 -27.36 -9.65 17.50
C GLU A 194 -28.74 -10.23 17.18
N GLU A 195 -28.87 -11.55 17.12
CA GLU A 195 -30.16 -12.24 16.91
C GLU A 195 -31.17 -11.85 18.00
N ARG A 196 -30.76 -11.86 19.27
CA ARG A 196 -31.64 -11.50 20.39
C ARG A 196 -32.07 -10.03 20.37
N LEU A 197 -31.18 -9.12 19.97
CA LEU A 197 -31.53 -7.70 19.81
C LEU A 197 -32.50 -7.50 18.65
N GLU A 198 -32.41 -8.30 17.59
CA GLU A 198 -33.33 -8.26 16.46
C GLU A 198 -34.72 -8.78 16.85
N GLU A 199 -34.79 -9.86 17.63
CA GLU A 199 -36.04 -10.35 18.25
C GLU A 199 -36.70 -9.31 19.16
N GLU A 200 -35.92 -8.66 20.04
CA GLU A 200 -36.43 -7.60 20.92
C GLU A 200 -36.93 -6.40 20.09
N ARG A 201 -36.22 -6.00 19.02
CA ARG A 201 -36.67 -4.91 18.12
C ARG A 201 -38.00 -5.23 17.45
N ILE A 202 -38.21 -6.46 17.00
CA ILE A 202 -39.47 -6.91 16.40
C ILE A 202 -40.59 -6.84 17.46
N LEU A 203 -40.33 -7.33 18.67
CA LEU A 203 -41.30 -7.30 19.77
C LEU A 203 -41.72 -5.86 20.16
N TYR A 204 -40.76 -4.92 20.21
CA TYR A 204 -41.05 -3.51 20.48
C TYR A 204 -41.74 -2.79 19.31
N ALA A 205 -41.52 -3.23 18.07
CA ALA A 205 -42.25 -2.71 16.92
C ALA A 205 -43.72 -3.13 16.97
N ASP A 206 -44.02 -4.37 17.34
CA ASP A 206 -45.40 -4.89 17.44
C ASP A 206 -46.21 -4.28 18.60
N LEU A 207 -45.55 -3.89 19.70
CA LEU A 207 -46.20 -3.19 20.82
C LEU A 207 -46.63 -1.76 20.46
N ASN A 208 -45.86 -1.06 19.60
CA ASN A 208 -46.20 0.31 19.16
C ASN A 208 -47.32 0.35 18.11
N PHE A 209 -47.75 -0.78 17.55
CA PHE A 209 -48.87 -0.86 16.59
C PHE A 209 -50.23 -1.16 17.25
N ASN A 210 -50.29 -1.41 18.56
CA ASN A 210 -51.52 -1.75 19.28
C ASN A 210 -52.09 -0.59 20.13
N ASP A 211 -51.47 0.60 20.10
CA ASP A 211 -51.88 1.79 20.87
C ASP A 211 -52.53 2.91 19.99
N GLU A 212 -52.93 2.61 18.75
CA GLU A 212 -53.82 3.46 17.91
C GLU A 212 -55.22 2.87 17.79
#